data_AF-A0A964WVN0-F1
#
_entry.id   AF-A0A964WVN0-F1
#
_cell.length_a   1.000
_cell.length_b   1.000
_cell.length_c   1.000
_cell.angle_alpha   90.00
_cell.angle_beta   90.00
_cell.angle_gamma   90.00
#
_symmetry.space_group_name_H-M   'P 1'
#
loop_
_entity.id
_entity.type
_entity.pdbx_description
1 polymer ?
#
loop_
_entity_poly.entity_id
_entity_poly.type
_entity_poly.pdbx_seq_one_letter_code
_entity_poly.pdbx_strand_id
1 'polypeptide(L)'
;MNVQLRFVPEGGPESGHVRVLLTPEERPLTFFEARSAAQQAFLEAVGEKGIGENLKRITVVVRLVPKSDDPALEQRFLFVHKGGKDWAILPAE
;
A
#
# COMPACT_ATOMS: atom_id res chain seq x y z
N MET A 1 12.81 -4.22 -10.10
CA MET A 1 11.51 -4.91 -10.11
C MET A 1 10.48 -3.82 -10.25
N ASN A 2 9.83 -3.70 -11.41
CA ASN A 2 9.06 -2.51 -11.73
C ASN A 2 7.59 -2.74 -11.38
N VAL A 3 7.10 -1.94 -10.44
CA VAL A 3 5.71 -1.91 -10.01
C VAL A 3 5.19 -0.49 -10.20
N GLN A 4 3.98 -0.36 -10.74
CA GLN A 4 3.33 0.94 -10.86
C GLN A 4 2.68 1.31 -9.53
N LEU A 5 3.11 2.44 -8.96
CA LEU A 5 2.55 3.05 -7.75
C LEU A 5 1.43 4.01 -8.11
N ARG A 6 0.24 3.80 -7.53
CA ARG A 6 -0.87 4.74 -7.62
C ARG A 6 -1.45 5.04 -6.24
N PHE A 7 -1.38 6.29 -5.83
CA PHE A 7 -2.02 6.78 -4.61
C PHE A 7 -3.49 7.10 -4.88
N VAL A 8 -4.36 6.54 -4.04
CA VAL A 8 -5.80 6.76 -4.04
C VAL A 8 -6.18 7.23 -2.63
N PRO A 9 -6.60 8.48 -2.43
CA PRO A 9 -7.06 8.92 -1.10
C PRO A 9 -8.31 8.13 -0.70
N GLU A 10 -8.30 7.54 0.50
CA GLU A 10 -9.45 6.81 1.05
C GLU A 10 -10.27 7.73 1.98
N GLY A 11 -11.15 8.53 1.39
CA GLY A 11 -11.97 9.50 2.12
C GLY A 11 -11.54 10.95 1.87
N GLY A 12 -11.94 11.86 2.76
CA GLY A 12 -11.58 13.28 2.66
C GLY A 12 -10.08 13.52 2.87
N PRO A 13 -9.52 14.65 2.39
CA PRO A 13 -8.11 15.01 2.54
C PRO A 13 -7.62 15.02 4.00
N GLU A 14 -8.52 15.14 4.97
CA GLU A 14 -8.23 15.17 6.41
C GLU A 14 -8.34 13.79 7.11
N SER A 15 -8.78 12.76 6.37
CA SER A 15 -8.99 11.42 6.95
C SER A 15 -7.67 10.76 7.39
N GLY A 16 -6.54 11.16 6.80
CA GLY A 16 -5.25 10.53 7.05
C GLY A 16 -5.19 9.08 6.56
N HIS A 17 -6.05 8.71 5.61
CA HIS A 17 -6.14 7.37 5.04
C HIS A 17 -5.68 7.40 3.58
N VAL A 18 -4.68 6.58 3.26
CA VAL A 18 -4.15 6.47 1.90
C VAL A 18 -4.23 5.04 1.44
N ARG A 19 -4.76 4.82 0.24
CA ARG A 19 -4.68 3.54 -0.45
C ARG A 19 -3.59 3.62 -1.51
N VAL A 20 -2.68 2.68 -1.51
CA VAL A 20 -1.61 2.56 -2.51
C VAL A 20 -1.88 1.32 -3.34
N LEU A 21 -2.10 1.48 -4.63
CA LEU A 21 -2.24 0.35 -5.56
C LEU A 21 -0.88 0.09 -6.22
N LEU A 22 -0.40 -1.14 -6.09
CA LEU A 22 0.79 -1.67 -6.74
C LEU A 22 0.39 -2.68 -7.81
N THR A 23 0.78 -2.41 -9.05
CA THR A 23 0.55 -3.35 -10.16
C THR A 23 1.88 -3.75 -10.79
N PRO A 24 2.22 -5.04 -10.86
CA PRO A 24 3.41 -5.50 -11.57
C PRO A 24 3.24 -5.24 -13.07
N GLU A 25 4.33 -4.82 -13.73
CA GLU A 25 4.27 -4.45 -15.15
C GLU A 25 4.42 -5.65 -16.09
N GLU A 26 5.30 -6.59 -15.74
CA GLU A 26 5.80 -7.60 -16.69
C GLU A 26 5.50 -9.04 -16.29
N ARG A 27 5.63 -9.39 -15.01
CA ARG A 27 5.47 -10.76 -14.52
C ARG A 27 4.67 -10.84 -13.22
N PRO A 28 4.00 -11.97 -12.96
CA PRO A 28 3.36 -12.20 -11.68
C PRO A 28 4.33 -12.11 -10.49
N LEU A 29 3.81 -11.69 -9.35
CA LEU A 29 4.50 -11.59 -8.08
C LEU A 29 4.23 -12.81 -7.23
N THR A 30 5.28 -13.33 -6.60
CA THR A 30 5.11 -14.24 -5.46
C THR A 30 4.59 -13.49 -4.23
N PHE A 31 4.05 -14.22 -3.26
CA PHE A 31 3.59 -13.63 -2.00
C PHE A 31 4.71 -12.84 -1.26
N PHE A 32 5.94 -13.35 -1.28
CA PHE A 32 7.08 -12.69 -0.67
C PHE A 32 7.46 -11.39 -1.38
N GLU A 33 7.45 -11.41 -2.72
CA GLU A 33 7.70 -10.22 -3.53
C GLU A 33 6.60 -9.16 -3.34
N ALA A 34 5.33 -9.59 -3.28
CA ALA A 34 4.20 -8.70 -3.01
C ALA A 34 4.31 -8.05 -1.62
N ARG A 35 4.70 -8.82 -0.59
CA ARG A 35 4.95 -8.30 0.75
C ARG A 35 6.11 -7.30 0.77
N SER A 36 7.22 -7.60 0.09
CA SER A 36 8.37 -6.71 0.01
C SER A 36 8.03 -5.40 -0.71
N ALA A 37 7.30 -5.48 -1.83
CA ALA A 37 6.82 -4.30 -2.56
C ALA A 37 5.85 -3.46 -1.69
N ALA A 38 4.96 -4.11 -0.93
CA ALA A 38 4.06 -3.41 -0.03
C ALA A 38 4.78 -2.66 1.09
N GLN A 39 5.83 -3.27 1.67
CA GLN A 39 6.66 -2.61 2.68
C GLN A 39 7.41 -1.41 2.12
N GLN A 40 7.95 -1.52 0.90
CA GLN A 40 8.63 -0.42 0.25
C GLN A 40 7.67 0.75 -0.04
N ALA A 41 6.49 0.45 -0.61
CA ALA A 41 5.47 1.46 -0.87
C ALA A 41 4.96 2.14 0.42
N PHE A 42 4.86 1.39 1.52
CA PHE A 42 4.58 1.97 2.82
C PHE A 42 5.67 2.96 3.27
N LEU A 43 6.95 2.61 3.15
CA LEU A 43 8.05 3.50 3.51
C LEU A 43 8.06 4.77 2.65
N GLU A 44 7.78 4.64 1.35
CA GLU A 44 7.65 5.77 0.44
C GLU A 44 6.48 6.68 0.86
N ALA A 45 5.32 6.11 1.16
CA ALA A 45 4.13 6.86 1.60
C ALA A 45 4.34 7.60 2.93
N VAL A 46 5.05 7.00 3.89
CA VAL A 46 5.40 7.66 5.17
C VAL A 46 6.49 8.73 4.97
N GLY A 47 7.39 8.54 4.01
CA GLY A 47 8.45 9.49 3.66
C GLY A 47 7.99 10.69 2.82
N GLU A 48 6.80 10.62 2.23
CA GLU A 48 6.29 11.66 1.34
C GLU A 48 5.85 12.92 2.11
N LYS A 49 6.57 14.03 1.87
CA LYS A 49 6.30 15.33 2.50
C LYS A 49 4.89 15.82 2.12
N GLY A 50 4.06 16.11 3.11
CA GLY A 50 2.68 16.58 2.95
C GLY A 50 1.62 15.50 3.15
N ILE A 51 1.98 14.22 3.08
CA ILE A 51 1.08 13.10 3.40
C ILE A 51 1.33 12.62 4.84
N GLY A 52 2.60 12.59 5.28
CA GLY A 52 3.05 12.04 6.56
C GLY A 52 2.50 12.69 7.84
N GLU A 53 2.16 13.99 7.84
CA GLU A 53 1.87 14.72 9.08
C GLU A 53 0.54 14.33 9.75
N ASN A 54 -0.45 13.85 8.97
CA ASN A 54 -1.76 13.43 9.48
C ASN A 54 -2.11 11.98 9.10
N LEU A 55 -1.14 11.20 8.64
CA LEU A 55 -1.32 9.82 8.19
C LEU A 55 -1.64 8.90 9.38
N LYS A 56 -2.84 8.32 9.40
CA LYS A 56 -3.32 7.38 10.43
C LYS A 56 -3.37 5.95 9.91
N ARG A 57 -3.59 5.76 8.61
CA ARG A 57 -3.79 4.45 7.99
C ARG A 57 -3.27 4.45 6.55
N ILE A 58 -2.55 3.40 6.18
CA ILE A 58 -2.11 3.16 4.81
C ILE A 58 -2.57 1.76 4.41
N THR A 59 -3.39 1.67 3.38
CA THR A 59 -3.83 0.41 2.78
C THR A 59 -3.02 0.17 1.52
N VAL A 60 -2.07 -0.76 1.53
CA VAL A 60 -1.33 -1.12 0.32
C VAL A 60 -2.00 -2.34 -0.33
N VAL A 61 -2.46 -2.18 -1.56
CA VAL A 61 -3.08 -3.22 -2.37
C VAL A 61 -2.12 -3.59 -3.48
N VAL A 62 -1.70 -4.85 -3.52
CA VAL A 62 -0.74 -5.37 -4.50
C VAL A 62 -1.45 -6.36 -5.40
N ARG A 63 -1.51 -6.08 -6.70
CA ARG A 63 -1.94 -7.06 -7.68
C ARG A 63 -0.84 -8.08 -7.88
N LEU A 64 -1.17 -9.36 -7.80
CA LEU A 64 -0.21 -10.44 -7.99
C LEU A 64 0.05 -10.72 -9.48
N VAL A 65 -0.88 -10.37 -10.36
CA VAL A 65 -0.78 -10.66 -11.80
C VAL A 65 -0.81 -9.35 -12.59
N PRO A 66 0.10 -9.17 -13.57
CA PRO A 66 0.13 -7.97 -14.41
C PRO A 66 -1.17 -7.83 -15.20
N LYS A 67 -1.69 -6.60 -15.30
CA LYS A 67 -2.89 -6.24 -16.08
C LYS A 67 -4.16 -7.03 -15.71
N SER A 68 -4.18 -7.70 -14.55
CA SER A 68 -5.41 -8.30 -14.02
C SER A 68 -6.20 -7.25 -13.25
N ASP A 69 -7.52 -7.21 -13.47
CA ASP A 69 -8.47 -6.46 -12.66
C ASP A 69 -9.24 -7.36 -11.68
N ASP A 70 -8.85 -8.63 -11.56
CA ASP A 70 -9.45 -9.57 -10.62
C ASP A 70 -9.05 -9.25 -9.16
N PRO A 71 -10.00 -8.86 -8.30
CA PRO A 71 -9.74 -8.59 -6.88
C PRO A 71 -9.26 -9.83 -6.12
N ALA A 72 -9.56 -11.05 -6.58
CA ALA A 72 -9.10 -12.29 -5.97
C ALA A 72 -7.59 -12.49 -6.12
N LEU A 73 -6.96 -11.77 -7.07
CA LEU A 73 -5.53 -11.77 -7.30
C LEU A 73 -4.85 -10.55 -6.67
N GLU A 74 -5.51 -9.88 -5.74
CA GLU A 74 -4.95 -8.79 -4.94
C GLU A 74 -4.53 -9.27 -3.55
N GLN A 75 -3.43 -8.72 -3.04
CA GLN A 75 -3.02 -8.84 -1.66
C GLN A 75 -3.05 -7.49 -0.98
N ARG A 76 -3.72 -7.44 0.17
CA ARG A 76 -3.94 -6.19 0.90
C ARG A 76 -3.13 -6.22 2.19
N PHE A 77 -2.44 -5.13 2.43
CA PHE A 77 -1.62 -4.92 3.62
C PHE A 77 -2.10 -3.64 4.29
N LEU A 78 -2.62 -3.77 5.50
CA LEU A 78 -3.13 -2.64 6.26
C LEU A 78 -2.05 -2.20 7.26
N PHE A 79 -1.59 -0.97 7.13
CA PHE A 79 -0.67 -0.33 8.06
C PHE A 79 -1.44 0.71 8.88
N VAL A 80 -1.42 0.58 10.20
CA VAL A 80 -2.11 1.50 11.11
C VAL A 80 -1.10 2.16 12.03
N HIS A 81 -1.21 3.49 12.15
CA HIS A 81 -0.38 4.28 13.04
C HIS A 81 -0.79 4.01 14.50
N LYS A 82 0.17 3.65 15.35
CA LYS A 82 -0.06 3.40 16.78
C LYS A 82 0.29 4.58 17.68
N GLY A 83 0.75 5.70 17.11
CA GLY A 83 1.23 6.87 17.84
C GLY A 83 2.75 6.99 17.80
N GLY A 84 3.27 8.20 17.98
CA GLY A 84 4.71 8.47 17.89
C GLY A 84 5.26 8.21 16.48
N LYS A 85 6.18 7.25 16.36
CA LYS A 85 6.74 6.79 15.08
C LYS A 85 6.39 5.33 14.78
N ASP A 86 5.50 4.72 15.56
CA ASP A 86 5.23 3.30 15.52
C ASP A 86 4.05 2.97 14.60
N TRP A 87 4.27 1.97 13.74
CA TRP A 87 3.28 1.46 12.79
C TRP A 87 3.11 -0.05 12.97
N ALA A 88 1.87 -0.52 12.88
CA ALA A 88 1.55 -1.94 12.91
C ALA A 88 0.97 -2.42 11.59
N ILE A 89 1.40 -3.62 11.17
CA ILE A 89 0.81 -4.33 10.04
C ILE A 89 -0.32 -5.20 10.58
N LEU A 90 -1.54 -4.94 10.12
CA LEU A 90 -2.71 -5.75 10.38
C LEU A 90 -3.04 -6.58 9.12
N PRO A 91 -3.59 -7.79 9.30
CA PRO A 91 -4.21 -8.49 8.19
C PRO A 91 -5.36 -7.62 7.66
N ALA A 92 -5.36 -7.38 6.35
CA ALA A 92 -6.48 -6.73 5.70
C ALA A 92 -7.52 -7.80 5.35
N GLU A 93 -8.78 -7.56 5.73
CA GLU A 93 -9.94 -8.40 5.37
C GLU A 93 -10.27 -8.34 3.87
#